data_AF-A0A814PER8-F1
#
_entry.id   AF-A0A814PER8-F1
#
_cell.length_a   1.000
_cell.length_b   1.000
_cell.length_c   1.000
_cell.angle_alpha   90.00
_cell.angle_beta   90.00
_cell.angle_gamma   90.00
#
_symmetry.space_group_name_H-M   'P 1'
#
loop_
_entity.id
_entity.type
_entity.pdbx_description
1 polymer ?
#
loop_
_entity_poly.entity_id
_entity_poly.type
_entity_poly.pdbx_seq_one_letter_code
_entity_poly.pdbx_strand_id
1 'polypeptide(L)'
;MISATAGKCGGAGSSGDVSYYCEPTMHISVFIHESAHSTDRGTSASNNWCDAVEQDSCVPDGYANSNYADNFAQVVVLWVHLIGRGHSKDFGGGQFACMRNQLRHIDTVLPAWRIQERDTLRSGQQLERKEGLTSQNGAYRLVMQDDGNLVLYVSDKDVPANALWTTGTFSKGPHHFIVQRDGNLAIYDGEHRSAWASNTSRQDADQGRLVLQDDGNLVFYDNSNQAVWASNTCCFISPRE
;
A
#
# COMPACT_ATOMS: atom_id res chain seq x y z
N MET A 1 12.52 20.72 1.61
CA MET A 1 13.75 20.32 0.86
C MET A 1 14.64 19.63 1.88
N ILE A 2 15.08 18.39 1.62
CA ILE A 2 16.00 17.67 2.52
C ILE A 2 17.43 18.09 2.19
N SER A 3 18.22 18.48 3.20
CA SER A 3 19.63 18.83 3.02
C SER A 3 20.51 17.97 3.90
N ALA A 4 21.51 17.33 3.31
CA ALA A 4 22.55 16.61 4.02
C ALA A 4 23.82 17.47 4.02
N THR A 5 24.37 17.76 5.20
CA THR A 5 25.62 18.50 5.34
C THR A 5 26.61 17.68 6.15
N ALA A 6 27.88 17.64 5.71
CA ALA A 6 28.94 17.03 6.50
C ALA A 6 29.28 17.97 7.70
N GLY A 7 29.01 17.55 8.94
CA GLY A 7 29.22 18.38 10.13
C GLY A 7 29.24 17.59 11.44
N LYS A 8 29.90 18.13 12.47
CA LYS A 8 30.29 17.46 13.74
C LYS A 8 29.16 17.21 14.77
N CYS A 9 27.90 17.12 14.35
CA CYS A 9 26.78 16.95 15.29
C CYS A 9 26.06 15.63 15.00
N GLY A 10 26.12 14.68 15.94
CA GLY A 10 25.55 13.33 15.79
C GLY A 10 24.02 13.27 15.93
N GLY A 11 23.30 14.00 15.08
CA GLY A 11 21.84 14.02 15.09
C GLY A 11 21.26 14.67 13.84
N ALA A 12 19.93 14.63 13.72
CA ALA A 12 19.23 15.52 12.81
C ALA A 12 18.65 16.70 13.60
N GLY A 13 18.36 17.79 12.89
CA GLY A 13 17.67 18.93 13.47
C GLY A 13 16.83 19.63 12.41
N SER A 14 15.78 20.33 12.84
CA SER A 14 14.90 21.09 11.96
C SER A 14 15.14 22.59 12.08
N SER A 15 15.15 23.31 10.96
CA SER A 15 14.96 24.78 10.92
C SER A 15 13.83 25.11 9.96
N GLY A 16 12.62 25.31 10.50
CA GLY A 16 11.40 25.42 9.69
C GLY A 16 11.13 24.14 8.90
N ASP A 17 10.87 24.26 7.60
CA ASP A 17 10.53 23.14 6.69
C ASP A 17 11.76 22.34 6.20
N VAL A 18 12.93 22.56 6.80
CA VAL A 18 14.20 21.96 6.38
C VAL A 18 14.75 21.10 7.50
N SER A 19 14.80 19.79 7.26
CA SER A 19 15.55 18.83 8.06
C SER A 19 17.01 18.82 7.62
N TYR A 20 17.91 18.93 8.59
CA TYR A 20 19.35 18.83 8.42
C TYR A 20 19.82 17.49 8.95
N TYR A 21 20.61 16.79 8.14
CA TYR A 21 21.19 15.51 8.52
C TYR A 21 22.71 15.63 8.56
N CYS A 22 23.28 15.31 9.72
CA CYS A 22 24.67 15.61 10.02
C CYS A 22 25.53 14.35 10.20
N GLU A 23 25.24 13.20 9.58
CA GLU A 23 26.18 12.07 9.57
C GLU A 23 26.08 11.15 8.33
N PRO A 24 27.21 10.57 7.86
CA PRO A 24 27.21 9.55 6.81
C PRO A 24 26.65 8.19 7.26
N THR A 25 26.55 7.93 8.58
CA THR A 25 26.16 6.63 9.18
C THR A 25 24.90 6.71 10.03
N MET A 26 23.99 7.62 9.69
CA MET A 26 22.75 7.80 10.46
C MET A 26 21.86 6.55 10.39
N HIS A 27 21.40 6.06 11.56
CA HIS A 27 20.44 4.97 11.64
C HIS A 27 19.13 5.33 10.92
N ILE A 28 18.58 4.40 10.15
CA ILE A 28 17.34 4.63 9.39
C ILE A 28 16.15 5.03 10.27
N SER A 29 16.10 4.55 11.51
CA SER A 29 15.08 4.94 12.49
C SER A 29 15.17 6.42 12.85
N VAL A 30 16.38 6.96 13.02
CA VAL A 30 16.61 8.39 13.28
C VAL A 30 16.22 9.23 12.07
N PHE A 31 16.59 8.79 10.86
CA PHE A 31 16.15 9.46 9.63
C PHE A 31 14.64 9.56 9.52
N ILE A 32 13.93 8.45 9.75
CA ILE A 32 12.47 8.40 9.68
C ILE A 32 11.84 9.29 10.77
N HIS A 33 12.36 9.24 12.00
CA HIS A 33 11.89 10.06 13.12
C HIS A 33 11.92 11.55 12.78
N GLU A 34 13.06 12.02 12.31
CA GLU A 34 13.31 13.44 12.06
C GLU A 34 12.59 13.93 10.78
N SER A 35 12.46 13.04 9.80
CA SER A 35 11.59 13.25 8.64
C SER A 35 10.12 13.39 9.06
N ALA A 36 9.66 12.59 10.02
CA ALA A 36 8.26 12.59 10.48
C ALA A 36 7.87 13.97 11.02
N HIS A 37 8.71 14.57 11.88
CA HIS A 37 8.53 15.95 12.36
C HIS A 37 8.41 16.95 11.22
N SER A 38 9.27 16.84 10.21
CA SER A 38 9.29 17.76 9.07
C SER A 38 8.09 17.59 8.14
N THR A 39 7.46 16.41 8.15
CA THR A 39 6.24 16.11 7.39
C THR A 39 4.97 16.23 8.21
N ASP A 40 5.08 16.58 9.50
CA ASP A 40 3.93 16.74 10.38
C ASP A 40 3.12 17.98 9.97
N ARG A 41 1.93 17.74 9.41
CA ARG A 41 1.01 18.78 8.95
C ARG A 41 0.04 19.21 10.06
N GLY A 42 0.55 19.34 11.27
CA GLY A 42 -0.25 19.64 12.47
C GLY A 42 -1.04 18.46 13.01
N THR A 43 -0.67 17.23 12.62
CA THR A 43 -1.28 16.00 13.12
C THR A 43 -0.95 15.83 14.59
N SER A 44 0.32 15.96 14.97
CA SER A 44 0.74 15.75 16.37
C SER A 44 0.15 16.78 17.35
N ALA A 45 -0.28 17.95 16.85
CA ALA A 45 -0.94 18.99 17.62
C ALA A 45 -2.48 18.90 17.56
N SER A 46 -3.04 17.93 16.84
CA SER A 46 -4.48 17.80 16.67
C SER A 46 -5.14 17.10 17.87
N ASN A 47 -6.37 17.49 18.19
CA ASN A 47 -7.15 16.82 19.25
C ASN A 47 -7.30 15.32 18.98
N ASN A 48 -7.51 14.93 17.72
CA ASN A 48 -7.67 13.52 17.35
C ASN A 48 -6.40 12.69 17.67
N TRP A 49 -5.21 13.28 17.56
CA TRP A 49 -3.97 12.63 17.93
C TRP A 49 -3.81 12.55 19.44
N CYS A 50 -4.03 13.66 20.15
CA CYS A 50 -3.99 13.70 21.61
C CYS A 50 -4.95 12.66 22.21
N ASP A 51 -6.19 12.62 21.74
CA ASP A 51 -7.22 11.66 22.17
C ASP A 51 -6.79 10.22 21.89
N ALA A 52 -6.12 9.96 20.76
CA ALA A 52 -5.62 8.63 20.42
C ALA A 52 -4.50 8.16 21.36
N VAL A 53 -3.58 9.07 21.71
CA VAL A 53 -2.50 8.80 22.67
C VAL A 53 -3.08 8.55 24.08
N GLU A 54 -4.05 9.36 24.51
CA GLU A 54 -4.68 9.23 25.84
C GLU A 54 -5.55 7.96 26.00
N GLN A 55 -6.10 7.44 24.90
CA GLN A 55 -6.89 6.20 24.90
C GLN A 55 -6.02 4.93 24.88
N ASP A 56 -4.72 5.07 24.67
CA ASP A 56 -3.77 3.97 24.64
C ASP A 56 -3.06 3.83 26.00
N SER A 57 -2.67 2.59 26.32
CA SER A 57 -2.00 2.26 27.59
C SER A 57 -0.48 2.16 27.47
N CYS A 58 0.05 2.33 26.25
CA CYS A 58 1.48 2.30 25.99
C CYS A 58 1.86 3.20 24.80
N VAL A 59 3.16 3.41 24.66
CA VAL A 59 3.80 4.12 23.54
C VAL A 59 5.01 3.29 23.05
N PRO A 60 5.59 3.56 21.86
CA PRO A 60 6.66 2.73 21.30
C PRO A 60 7.89 2.54 22.20
N ASP A 61 8.35 3.59 22.87
CA ASP A 61 9.50 3.57 23.76
C ASP A 61 9.46 4.71 24.78
N GLY A 62 10.48 4.79 25.65
CA GLY A 62 10.56 5.85 26.66
C GLY A 62 10.62 7.27 26.06
N TYR A 63 11.23 7.43 24.88
CA TYR A 63 11.39 8.73 24.24
C TYR A 63 10.06 9.29 23.73
N ALA A 64 9.15 8.41 23.28
CA ALA A 64 7.80 8.76 22.86
C ALA A 64 6.91 9.37 23.98
N ASN A 65 7.36 9.39 25.24
CA ASN A 65 6.65 10.06 26.34
C ASN A 65 7.02 11.54 26.49
N SER A 66 7.98 12.05 25.71
CA SER A 66 8.50 13.41 25.89
C SER A 66 7.46 14.49 25.59
N ASN A 67 6.71 14.34 24.51
CA ASN A 67 5.58 15.17 24.10
C ASN A 67 4.82 14.50 22.95
N TYR A 68 3.68 15.08 22.53
CA TYR A 68 2.86 14.53 21.44
C TYR A 68 3.54 14.50 20.06
N ALA A 69 4.45 15.43 19.78
CA ALA A 69 5.21 15.46 18.53
C ALA A 69 6.26 14.33 18.47
N ASP A 70 7.02 14.14 19.55
CA ASP A 70 8.00 13.05 19.66
C ASP A 70 7.30 11.68 19.68
N ASN A 71 6.13 11.61 20.32
CA ASN A 71 5.26 10.43 20.25
C ASN A 71 4.88 10.13 18.79
N PHE A 72 4.35 11.12 18.07
CA PHE A 72 4.00 10.99 16.65
C PHE A 72 5.18 10.48 15.83
N ALA A 73 6.34 11.12 15.92
CA ALA A 73 7.53 10.71 15.19
C ALA A 73 7.96 9.26 15.50
N GLN A 74 7.88 8.83 16.75
CA GLN A 74 8.19 7.44 17.12
C GLN A 74 7.16 6.43 16.61
N VAL A 75 5.87 6.78 16.63
CA VAL A 75 4.83 5.90 16.08
C VAL A 75 5.00 5.79 14.55
N VAL A 76 5.45 6.84 13.86
CA VAL A 76 5.81 6.76 12.42
C VAL A 76 6.96 5.79 12.19
N VAL A 77 8.03 5.83 13.00
CA VAL A 77 9.15 4.87 12.90
C VAL A 77 8.66 3.43 13.03
N LEU A 78 7.82 3.17 14.04
CA LEU A 78 7.25 1.84 14.26
C LEU A 78 6.34 1.42 13.10
N TRP A 79 5.47 2.31 12.63
CA TRP A 79 4.55 2.02 11.52
C TRP A 79 5.30 1.67 10.23
N VAL A 80 6.36 2.42 9.89
CA VAL A 80 7.23 2.10 8.73
C VAL A 80 7.91 0.74 8.91
N HIS A 81 8.37 0.41 10.11
CA HIS A 81 8.97 -0.89 10.41
C HIS A 81 7.99 -2.06 10.22
N LEU A 82 6.75 -1.91 10.70
CA LEU A 82 5.71 -2.93 10.60
C LEU A 82 5.32 -3.21 9.14
N ILE A 83 5.17 -2.15 8.34
CA ILE A 83 4.89 -2.27 6.90
C ILE A 83 6.07 -2.93 6.18
N GLY A 84 7.31 -2.49 6.44
CA GLY A 84 8.50 -3.03 5.77
C GLY A 84 8.74 -4.52 6.03
N ARG A 85 8.15 -5.09 7.09
CA ARG A 85 8.24 -6.52 7.43
C ARG A 85 7.01 -7.34 7.02
N GLY A 86 6.05 -6.74 6.33
CA GLY A 86 4.84 -7.43 5.88
C GLY A 86 3.94 -7.89 7.02
N HIS A 87 4.07 -7.32 8.22
CA HIS A 87 3.14 -7.62 9.32
C HIS A 87 1.76 -7.04 9.00
N SER A 88 0.71 -7.81 9.31
CA SER A 88 -0.65 -7.30 9.20
C SER A 88 -0.80 -6.07 10.07
N LYS A 89 -1.41 -5.02 9.51
CA LYS A 89 -1.95 -3.85 10.23
C LYS A 89 -3.06 -4.22 11.22
N ASP A 90 -3.11 -5.46 11.69
CA ASP A 90 -4.15 -5.93 12.59
C ASP A 90 -3.88 -5.36 13.98
N PHE A 91 -4.36 -4.15 14.16
CA PHE A 91 -4.28 -3.37 15.40
C PHE A 91 -5.26 -3.89 16.47
N GLY A 92 -5.90 -5.05 16.24
CA GLY A 92 -6.98 -5.60 17.06
C GLY A 92 -6.55 -6.62 18.12
N GLY A 93 -5.37 -7.26 17.98
CA GLY A 93 -4.93 -8.29 18.93
C GLY A 93 -3.49 -8.73 18.68
N GLY A 94 -2.55 -8.29 19.53
CA GLY A 94 -1.13 -8.61 19.41
C GLY A 94 -0.25 -7.74 20.31
N GLN A 95 1.07 -7.78 20.11
CA GLN A 95 2.08 -7.07 20.91
C GLN A 95 1.85 -5.54 20.99
N PHE A 96 1.15 -4.95 20.01
CA PHE A 96 0.88 -3.50 19.93
C PHE A 96 -0.56 -3.12 20.29
N ALA A 97 -1.36 -4.03 20.83
CA ALA A 97 -2.76 -3.75 21.17
C ALA A 97 -2.93 -2.60 22.18
N CYS A 98 -1.91 -2.37 23.02
CA CYS A 98 -1.89 -1.27 23.99
C CYS A 98 -1.74 0.12 23.35
N MET A 99 -1.30 0.21 22.09
CA MET A 99 -1.12 1.46 21.32
C MET A 99 -1.91 1.48 20.01
N ARG A 100 -3.06 0.79 20.00
CA ARG A 100 -3.86 0.57 18.78
C ARG A 100 -4.45 1.86 18.22
N ASN A 101 -4.79 2.82 19.07
CA ASN A 101 -5.45 4.04 18.62
C ASN A 101 -4.45 4.96 17.92
N GLN A 102 -3.24 5.11 18.47
CA GLN A 102 -2.10 5.77 17.82
C GLN A 102 -1.82 5.17 16.44
N LEU A 103 -1.69 3.83 16.34
CA LEU A 103 -1.40 3.16 15.06
C LEU A 103 -2.52 3.31 14.02
N ARG A 104 -3.78 3.20 14.45
CA ARG A 104 -4.94 3.43 13.57
C ARG A 104 -4.97 4.88 13.08
N HIS A 105 -4.69 5.83 13.95
CA HIS A 105 -4.65 7.23 13.57
C HIS A 105 -3.57 7.47 12.52
N ILE A 106 -2.34 6.98 12.76
CA ILE A 106 -1.24 7.05 11.78
C ILE A 106 -1.63 6.45 10.43
N ASP A 107 -2.33 5.32 10.40
CA ASP A 107 -2.77 4.68 9.16
C ASP A 107 -3.76 5.52 8.33
N THR A 108 -4.45 6.46 8.98
CA THR A 108 -5.40 7.38 8.31
C THR A 108 -4.76 8.68 7.84
N VAL A 109 -3.74 9.18 8.56
CA VAL A 109 -3.14 10.51 8.33
C VAL A 109 -1.89 10.47 7.49
N LEU A 110 -1.07 9.44 7.65
CA LEU A 110 -0.01 9.18 6.69
C LEU A 110 -0.69 8.59 5.47
N PRO A 111 -0.58 9.21 4.29
CA PRO A 111 -0.85 8.45 3.10
C PRO A 111 0.15 7.30 3.16
N ALA A 112 -0.33 6.09 3.41
CA ALA A 112 0.22 4.94 2.73
C ALA A 112 0.03 5.25 1.24
N TRP A 113 0.84 6.15 0.67
CA TRP A 113 0.98 6.29 -0.75
C TRP A 113 1.24 4.87 -1.20
N ARG A 114 0.22 4.30 -1.84
CA ARG A 114 0.11 2.93 -2.31
C ARG A 114 1.40 2.12 -2.10
N ILE A 115 1.58 1.53 -0.92
CA ILE A 115 2.10 0.15 -0.89
C ILE A 115 0.89 -0.74 -1.15
N GLN A 116 0.21 -0.44 -2.28
CA GLN A 116 -0.16 -1.48 -3.19
C GLN A 116 1.16 -2.24 -3.38
N GLU A 117 1.29 -3.36 -2.67
CA GLU A 117 2.26 -4.38 -3.05
C GLU A 117 2.24 -4.39 -4.58
N ARG A 118 3.39 -4.17 -5.21
CA ARG A 118 3.43 -3.79 -6.64
C ARG A 118 2.64 -4.78 -7.48
N ASP A 119 2.57 -6.04 -7.04
CA ASP A 119 1.91 -7.19 -7.62
C ASP A 119 0.53 -7.53 -7.01
N THR A 120 0.09 -6.91 -5.91
CA THR A 120 -1.07 -7.38 -5.14
C THR A 120 -2.12 -6.30 -4.85
N LEU A 121 -3.39 -6.67 -4.99
CA LEU A 121 -4.58 -5.87 -4.63
C LEU A 121 -5.43 -6.68 -3.64
N ARG A 122 -5.66 -6.14 -2.45
CA ARG A 122 -6.42 -6.80 -1.37
C ARG A 122 -7.91 -6.47 -1.45
N SER A 123 -8.73 -7.28 -0.82
CA SER A 123 -10.18 -7.03 -0.69
C SER A 123 -10.46 -5.62 -0.16
N GLY A 124 -11.35 -4.92 -0.86
CA GLY A 124 -11.69 -3.51 -0.64
C GLY A 124 -10.81 -2.49 -1.37
N GLN A 125 -9.74 -2.91 -2.04
CA GLN A 125 -8.89 -2.02 -2.83
C GLN A 125 -9.29 -1.98 -4.31
N GLN A 126 -8.96 -0.88 -4.99
CA GLN A 126 -9.29 -0.65 -6.39
C GLN A 126 -8.12 -0.08 -7.21
N LEU A 127 -8.20 -0.28 -8.52
CA LEU A 127 -7.38 0.38 -9.54
C LEU A 127 -8.24 1.39 -10.30
N GLU A 128 -7.81 2.63 -10.28
CA GLU A 128 -8.31 3.69 -11.14
C GLU A 128 -7.65 3.64 -12.53
N ARG A 129 -8.11 4.51 -13.42
CA ARG A 129 -7.50 4.68 -14.75
C ARG A 129 -5.99 4.89 -14.66
N LYS A 130 -5.26 4.20 -15.54
CA LYS A 130 -3.78 4.11 -15.64
C LYS A 130 -3.07 3.42 -14.48
N GLU A 131 -3.79 3.03 -13.45
CA GLU A 131 -3.22 2.29 -12.34
C GLU A 131 -3.16 0.80 -12.67
N GLY A 132 -2.35 0.09 -11.91
CA GLY A 132 -1.99 -1.27 -12.27
C GLY A 132 -1.18 -1.98 -11.22
N LEU A 133 -0.96 -3.25 -11.51
CA LEU A 133 -0.01 -4.10 -10.78
C LEU A 133 1.17 -4.42 -11.71
N THR A 134 2.32 -4.72 -11.13
CA THR A 134 3.48 -5.29 -11.79
C THR A 134 3.98 -6.46 -10.95
N SER A 135 4.28 -7.59 -11.58
CA SER A 135 4.88 -8.74 -10.90
C SER A 135 6.19 -8.35 -10.19
N GLN A 136 6.60 -9.13 -9.19
CA GLN A 136 7.81 -8.85 -8.41
C GLN A 136 9.07 -8.86 -9.28
N ASN A 137 9.13 -9.77 -10.25
CA ASN A 137 10.20 -9.82 -11.24
C ASN A 137 10.15 -8.70 -12.30
N GLY A 138 9.08 -7.89 -12.33
CA GLY A 138 8.92 -6.77 -13.26
C GLY A 138 8.50 -7.16 -14.69
N ALA A 139 8.33 -8.45 -14.99
CA ALA A 139 8.10 -8.94 -16.35
C ALA A 139 6.63 -8.81 -16.82
N TYR A 140 5.69 -8.74 -15.89
CA TYR A 140 4.26 -8.71 -16.19
C TYR A 140 3.60 -7.47 -15.59
N ARG A 141 2.63 -6.91 -16.29
CA ARG A 141 1.94 -5.69 -15.89
C ARG A 141 0.44 -5.81 -16.13
N LEU A 142 -0.36 -5.58 -15.10
CA LEU A 142 -1.81 -5.42 -15.18
C LEU A 142 -2.13 -3.94 -15.20
N VAL A 143 -3.01 -3.48 -16.09
CA VAL A 143 -3.35 -2.05 -16.21
C VAL A 143 -4.84 -1.87 -16.41
N MET A 144 -5.44 -1.00 -15.60
CA MET A 144 -6.77 -0.45 -15.84
C MET A 144 -6.63 0.71 -16.82
N GLN A 145 -6.86 0.45 -18.11
CA GLN A 145 -6.59 1.40 -19.18
C GLN A 145 -7.61 2.55 -19.21
N ASP A 146 -7.23 3.67 -19.82
CA ASP A 146 -8.10 4.84 -20.00
C ASP A 146 -9.37 4.54 -20.80
N ASP A 147 -9.30 3.57 -21.70
CA ASP A 147 -10.42 3.15 -22.55
C ASP A 147 -11.45 2.28 -21.83
N GLY A 148 -11.19 1.93 -20.57
CA GLY A 148 -12.07 1.09 -19.75
C GLY A 148 -11.74 -0.39 -19.73
N ASN A 149 -10.66 -0.80 -20.39
CA ASN A 149 -10.25 -2.19 -20.41
C ASN A 149 -9.27 -2.50 -19.27
N LEU A 150 -9.39 -3.66 -18.62
CA LEU A 150 -8.36 -4.17 -17.73
C LEU A 150 -7.55 -5.21 -18.52
N VAL A 151 -6.24 -4.98 -18.65
CA VAL A 151 -5.38 -5.80 -19.52
C VAL A 151 -4.10 -6.22 -18.80
N LEU A 152 -3.76 -7.50 -18.94
CA LEU A 152 -2.53 -8.10 -18.47
C LEU A 152 -1.54 -8.24 -19.63
N TYR A 153 -0.32 -7.75 -19.45
CA TYR A 153 0.75 -7.72 -20.44
C TYR A 153 1.98 -8.53 -20.00
N VAL A 154 2.71 -9.10 -20.98
CA VAL A 154 4.04 -9.72 -20.82
C VAL A 154 5.19 -8.73 -21.07
N SER A 155 4.99 -7.45 -20.72
CA SER A 155 6.02 -6.41 -20.77
C SER A 155 5.54 -5.14 -20.05
N ASP A 156 6.42 -4.15 -19.92
CA ASP A 156 6.09 -2.78 -19.51
C ASP A 156 5.40 -1.94 -20.61
N LYS A 157 5.31 -2.47 -21.84
CA LYS A 157 4.65 -1.80 -22.97
C LYS A 157 3.21 -2.26 -23.11
N ASP A 158 2.29 -1.33 -22.90
CA ASP A 158 0.84 -1.52 -23.01
C ASP A 158 0.39 -1.58 -24.48
N VAL A 159 0.90 -2.55 -25.26
CA VAL A 159 0.58 -2.74 -26.70
C VAL A 159 -0.12 -4.08 -26.95
N PRO A 160 -1.05 -4.17 -27.93
CA PRO A 160 -1.85 -5.38 -28.15
C PRO A 160 -1.04 -6.67 -28.36
N ALA A 161 0.12 -6.59 -28.99
CA ALA A 161 0.99 -7.74 -29.23
C ALA A 161 1.52 -8.40 -27.94
N ASN A 162 1.52 -7.66 -26.83
CA ASN A 162 2.01 -8.13 -25.54
C ASN A 162 0.88 -8.51 -24.58
N ALA A 163 -0.39 -8.40 -24.99
CA ALA A 163 -1.53 -8.71 -24.14
C ALA A 163 -1.68 -10.23 -23.96
N LEU A 164 -1.69 -10.69 -22.72
CA LEU A 164 -1.94 -12.09 -22.35
C LEU A 164 -3.42 -12.33 -22.03
N TRP A 165 -4.08 -11.36 -21.39
CA TRP A 165 -5.48 -11.46 -20.98
C TRP A 165 -6.13 -10.08 -20.89
N THR A 166 -7.44 -10.03 -21.09
CA THR A 166 -8.23 -8.80 -21.01
C THR A 166 -9.66 -9.07 -20.58
N THR A 167 -10.29 -8.11 -19.89
CA THR A 167 -11.73 -8.13 -19.59
C THR A 167 -12.62 -7.84 -20.81
N GLY A 168 -12.08 -7.27 -21.88
CA GLY A 168 -12.84 -6.91 -23.07
C GLY A 168 -13.83 -5.75 -22.84
N THR A 169 -13.55 -4.88 -21.87
CA THR A 169 -14.44 -3.78 -21.45
C THR A 169 -14.12 -2.44 -22.11
N PHE A 170 -13.32 -2.43 -23.18
CA PHE A 170 -12.93 -1.24 -23.92
C PHE A 170 -14.14 -0.43 -24.44
N SER A 171 -13.94 0.88 -24.58
CA SER A 171 -14.92 1.85 -25.11
C SER A 171 -16.18 2.08 -24.27
N LYS A 172 -16.16 1.75 -22.98
CA LYS A 172 -17.29 1.99 -22.08
C LYS A 172 -17.14 3.21 -21.15
N GLY A 173 -15.96 3.83 -21.07
CA GLY A 173 -15.74 5.12 -20.39
C GLY A 173 -15.90 5.09 -18.86
N PRO A 174 -15.37 6.10 -18.16
CA PRO A 174 -14.44 5.89 -17.05
C PRO A 174 -14.81 4.72 -16.12
N HIS A 175 -13.87 3.80 -15.97
CA HIS A 175 -14.03 2.62 -15.13
C HIS A 175 -13.02 2.57 -14.00
N HIS A 176 -13.37 1.82 -12.96
CA HIS A 176 -12.42 1.34 -11.96
C HIS A 176 -12.59 -0.16 -11.80
N PHE A 177 -11.48 -0.84 -11.50
CA PHE A 177 -11.47 -2.25 -11.14
C PHE A 177 -11.37 -2.38 -9.62
N ILE A 178 -12.14 -3.28 -9.01
CA ILE A 178 -12.16 -3.48 -7.56
C ILE A 178 -12.11 -4.96 -7.21
N VAL A 179 -11.33 -5.30 -6.18
CA VAL A 179 -11.47 -6.56 -5.44
C VAL A 179 -12.50 -6.28 -4.35
N GLN A 180 -13.71 -6.78 -4.52
CA GLN A 180 -14.80 -6.54 -3.58
C GLN A 180 -14.57 -7.34 -2.30
N ARG A 181 -15.12 -6.86 -1.17
CA ARG A 181 -14.98 -7.54 0.14
C ARG A 181 -15.70 -8.88 0.21
N ASP A 182 -16.58 -9.18 -0.73
CA ASP A 182 -17.20 -10.51 -0.86
C ASP A 182 -16.36 -11.45 -1.74
N GLY A 183 -15.17 -11.04 -2.20
CA GLY A 183 -14.30 -11.86 -3.04
C GLY A 183 -14.63 -11.86 -4.53
N ASN A 184 -15.57 -11.02 -4.98
CA ASN A 184 -15.80 -10.81 -6.39
C ASN A 184 -14.81 -9.78 -6.96
N LEU A 185 -14.33 -10.02 -8.18
CA LEU A 185 -13.55 -9.06 -8.94
C LEU A 185 -14.50 -8.37 -9.90
N ALA A 186 -14.53 -7.05 -9.91
CA ALA A 186 -15.50 -6.32 -10.72
C ALA A 186 -14.92 -5.07 -11.37
N ILE A 187 -15.44 -4.74 -12.55
CA ILE A 187 -15.26 -3.44 -13.19
C ILE A 187 -16.60 -2.73 -13.18
N TYR A 188 -16.63 -1.51 -12.68
CA TYR A 188 -17.78 -0.63 -12.73
C TYR A 188 -17.53 0.51 -13.71
N ASP A 189 -18.56 0.94 -14.44
CA ASP A 189 -18.54 2.16 -15.23
C ASP A 189 -18.81 3.40 -14.37
N GLY A 190 -18.74 4.59 -14.98
CA GLY A 190 -18.98 5.86 -14.30
C GLY A 190 -20.41 6.04 -13.77
N GLU A 191 -21.35 5.17 -14.16
CA GLU A 191 -22.73 5.12 -13.67
C GLU A 191 -22.93 4.03 -12.59
N HIS A 192 -21.82 3.45 -12.07
CA HIS A 192 -21.83 2.35 -11.12
C HIS A 192 -22.49 1.06 -11.63
N ARG A 193 -22.56 0.87 -12.94
CA ARG A 193 -23.04 -0.39 -13.54
C ARG A 193 -21.87 -1.35 -13.72
N SER A 194 -22.10 -2.62 -13.40
CA SER A 194 -21.10 -3.67 -13.58
C SER A 194 -20.84 -3.89 -15.07
N ALA A 195 -19.63 -3.56 -15.53
CA ALA A 195 -19.16 -3.80 -16.88
C ALA A 195 -18.57 -5.22 -17.06
N TRP A 196 -18.00 -5.77 -15.98
CA TRP A 196 -17.46 -7.13 -15.91
C TRP A 196 -17.43 -7.61 -14.45
N ALA A 197 -17.58 -8.92 -14.24
CA ALA A 197 -17.41 -9.55 -12.93
C ALA A 197 -16.81 -10.95 -13.07
N SER A 198 -16.00 -11.39 -12.10
CA SER A 198 -15.46 -12.76 -12.04
C SER A 198 -16.50 -13.79 -11.57
N ASN A 199 -17.59 -13.33 -10.93
CA ASN A 199 -18.62 -14.16 -10.30
C ASN A 199 -18.05 -15.09 -9.21
N THR A 200 -17.14 -14.57 -8.40
CA THR A 200 -16.46 -15.33 -7.33
C THR A 200 -16.86 -14.92 -5.91
N SER A 201 -17.99 -14.20 -5.77
CA SER A 201 -18.53 -13.84 -4.45
C SER A 201 -18.67 -15.06 -3.54
N ARG A 202 -18.10 -14.98 -2.33
CA ARG A 202 -18.20 -16.00 -1.29
C ARG A 202 -17.98 -15.41 0.11
N GLN A 203 -18.42 -16.14 1.14
CA GLN A 203 -18.43 -15.64 2.52
C GLN A 203 -17.02 -15.44 3.13
N ASP A 204 -16.02 -16.23 2.72
CA ASP A 204 -14.68 -16.25 3.32
C ASP A 204 -13.61 -15.55 2.46
N ALA A 205 -13.92 -14.38 1.90
CA ALA A 205 -13.03 -13.66 0.99
C ALA A 205 -12.83 -12.17 1.34
N ASP A 206 -13.28 -11.73 2.52
CA ASP A 206 -13.13 -10.36 3.01
C ASP A 206 -11.68 -9.95 3.29
N GLN A 207 -10.78 -10.93 3.45
CA GLN A 207 -9.33 -10.75 3.55
C GLN A 207 -8.58 -11.32 2.33
N GLY A 208 -9.31 -11.63 1.26
CA GLY A 208 -8.75 -12.15 0.02
C GLY A 208 -7.82 -11.16 -0.68
N ARG A 209 -7.08 -11.68 -1.66
CA ARG A 209 -6.10 -10.91 -2.43
C ARG A 209 -5.98 -11.39 -3.86
N LEU A 210 -5.87 -10.44 -4.78
CA LEU A 210 -5.53 -10.64 -6.18
C LEU A 210 -4.03 -10.42 -6.34
N VAL A 211 -3.31 -11.41 -6.86
CA VAL A 211 -1.83 -11.40 -6.98
C VAL A 211 -1.45 -11.61 -8.44
N LEU A 212 -0.60 -10.72 -8.97
CA LEU A 212 0.08 -10.86 -10.24
C LEU A 212 1.41 -11.59 -10.04
N GLN A 213 1.43 -12.86 -10.38
CA GLN A 213 2.53 -13.77 -10.11
C GLN A 213 3.67 -13.61 -11.12
N ASP A 214 4.87 -14.00 -10.70
CA ASP A 214 6.09 -13.97 -11.53
C ASP A 214 6.06 -14.95 -12.72
N ASP A 215 5.09 -15.87 -12.75
CA ASP A 215 4.86 -16.79 -13.87
C ASP A 215 3.87 -16.23 -14.92
N GLY A 216 3.39 -15.00 -14.72
CA GLY A 216 2.44 -14.32 -15.60
C GLY A 216 0.97 -14.63 -15.31
N ASN A 217 0.65 -15.33 -14.23
CA ASN A 217 -0.73 -15.58 -13.83
C ASN A 217 -1.25 -14.47 -12.93
N LEU A 218 -2.52 -14.07 -13.12
CA LEU A 218 -3.24 -13.20 -12.20
C LEU A 218 -4.24 -14.06 -11.44
N VAL A 219 -4.07 -14.18 -10.12
CA VAL A 219 -4.82 -15.16 -9.30
C VAL A 219 -5.46 -14.48 -8.10
N PHE A 220 -6.75 -14.73 -7.88
CA PHE A 220 -7.43 -14.34 -6.65
C PHE A 220 -7.42 -15.49 -5.65
N TYR A 221 -6.89 -15.22 -4.46
CA TYR A 221 -6.87 -16.11 -3.33
C TYR A 221 -7.83 -15.64 -2.24
N ASP A 222 -8.58 -16.57 -1.65
CA ASP A 222 -9.44 -16.29 -0.51
C ASP A 222 -8.67 -16.28 0.83
N ASN A 223 -9.41 -16.17 1.94
CA ASN A 223 -8.85 -16.12 3.30
C ASN A 223 -8.08 -17.41 3.66
N SER A 224 -8.43 -18.55 3.06
CA SER A 224 -7.77 -19.85 3.27
C SER A 224 -6.59 -20.07 2.31
N ASN A 225 -6.21 -19.04 1.56
CA ASN A 225 -5.17 -19.11 0.53
C ASN A 225 -5.50 -20.11 -0.60
N GLN A 226 -6.78 -20.38 -0.85
CA GLN A 226 -7.24 -21.18 -1.98
C GLN A 226 -7.40 -20.27 -3.20
N ALA A 227 -6.89 -20.70 -4.36
CA ALA A 227 -7.11 -20.01 -5.62
C ALA A 227 -8.58 -20.18 -6.05
N VAL A 228 -9.33 -19.08 -6.12
CA VAL A 228 -10.76 -19.07 -6.47
C VAL A 228 -10.98 -18.60 -7.91
N TRP A 229 -10.07 -17.77 -8.43
CA TRP A 229 -10.08 -17.30 -9.81
C TRP A 229 -8.65 -17.18 -10.33
N ALA A 230 -8.46 -17.43 -11.63
CA ALA A 230 -7.20 -17.17 -12.32
C ALA A 230 -7.44 -16.70 -13.75
N SER A 231 -6.54 -15.85 -14.27
CA SER A 231 -6.50 -15.49 -15.69
C SER A 231 -6.10 -16.67 -16.58
N ASN A 232 -5.50 -17.72 -16.00
CA ASN A 232 -4.96 -18.90 -16.69
C ASN A 232 -3.93 -18.53 -17.76
N THR A 233 -3.11 -17.53 -17.43
CA THR A 233 -2.01 -17.04 -18.28
C THR A 233 -0.64 -17.48 -17.78
N CYS A 234 -0.61 -18.35 -16.75
CA CYS A 234 0.63 -18.99 -16.33
C CYS A 234 1.26 -19.75 -17.50
N CYS A 235 2.59 -19.77 -17.50
CA CYS A 235 3.41 -20.64 -18.36
C CYS A 235 3.62 -20.17 -19.81
N PHE A 236 3.39 -18.91 -20.14
CA PHE A 236 4.06 -18.31 -21.30
C PHE A 236 5.55 -18.16 -20.99
N ILE A 237 6.31 -19.24 -21.17
CA ILE A 237 7.76 -19.20 -21.20
C ILE A 237 8.15 -18.29 -22.37
N SER A 238 8.67 -17.10 -22.07
CA SER A 238 9.44 -16.34 -23.05
C SER A 238 10.62 -17.22 -23.48
N PRO A 239 10.77 -17.56 -24.77
CA PRO A 239 11.98 -18.19 -25.25
C PRO A 239 13.13 -17.21 -24.94
N ARG A 240 14.03 -17.58 -24.03
CA ARG A 240 15.27 -16.81 -23.83
C ARG A 240 16.07 -16.87 -25.13
N GLU A 241 16.42 -15.71 -25.67
CA GLU A 241 17.55 -15.56 -26.61
C GLU A 241 18.88 -15.84 -25.89
#